data_AF-A0A8H3AFM4-F1
#
_entry.id   AF-A0A8H3AFM4-F1
#
_cell.length_a   1.000
_cell.length_b   1.000
_cell.length_c   1.000
_cell.angle_alpha   90.00
_cell.angle_beta   90.00
_cell.angle_gamma   90.00
#
_symmetry.space_group_name_H-M   'P 1'
#
loop_
_entity.id
_entity.type
_entity.pdbx_description
1 polymer ?
#
loop_
_entity_poly.entity_id
_entity_poly.type
_entity_poly.pdbx_seq_one_letter_code
_entity_poly.pdbx_strand_id
1 'polypeptide(L)'
;MDFNSWIRQQEENVARTWLALKREEDEIEHEEAVVVALGQRLSQTRDRIQVSPRAHIDSLMQHIAKDEARMLQSIDAVGARLAHEKNVFQKEIQRIAHSRANTPRTERHTRQAWDYADRIWRAEEASIQERIDRVATMGLECRRRLAASSTYSPSRRRPSTTTEPTPEERPRERERTKSSADKFVRERKVSAGAVLVQQREPAAPVAREFIRERRPSQVPPPSSRPVTAAARPATAGASRHYHPAEESPRERERERERERDRDRERERDRERERESRRERREPRPDREPREPSRDPHREREHRTRERTRSNAVVPNHHASHSTSHLPSTSLPAASHMPPHLAAHAPAHVSEDRTRLAAAWTAYECRWAGLQAPIPSAPTTPLTFHNVPWPVGFQPNSPGSLTPDRIKKFLLSSSHSPHRSPKERLKSALSLWRPEQWEDKWINSVEPSEREKVRYGVSVVAQCLGELLKEASKKDHHD
;
A
#
# COMPACT_ATOMS: atom_id res chain seq x y z
N MET A 1 -28.87 -3.67 34.84
CA MET A 1 -27.57 -2.96 34.86
C MET A 1 -27.84 -1.50 34.56
N ASP A 2 -27.08 -0.59 35.16
CA ASP A 2 -27.09 0.82 34.74
C ASP A 2 -26.42 0.97 33.36
N PHE A 3 -26.88 1.92 32.57
CA PHE A 3 -26.36 2.23 31.23
C PHE A 3 -24.86 2.57 31.29
N ASN A 4 -24.42 3.32 32.30
CA ASN A 4 -23.01 3.64 32.50
C ASN A 4 -22.15 2.41 32.80
N SER A 5 -22.71 1.43 33.52
CA SER A 5 -22.02 0.16 33.79
C SER A 5 -21.89 -0.69 32.52
N TRP A 6 -22.88 -0.64 31.63
CA TRP A 6 -22.83 -1.33 30.34
C TRP A 6 -21.82 -0.68 29.40
N ILE A 7 -21.77 0.66 29.32
CA ILE A 7 -20.76 1.40 28.54
C ILE A 7 -19.35 1.03 28.98
N ARG A 8 -19.05 1.14 30.29
CA ARG A 8 -17.72 0.80 30.82
C ARG A 8 -17.32 -0.64 30.52
N GLN A 9 -18.27 -1.58 30.54
CA GLN A 9 -18.00 -2.96 30.16
C GLN A 9 -17.66 -3.11 28.67
N GLN A 10 -18.30 -2.34 27.78
CA GLN A 10 -17.91 -2.32 26.36
C GLN A 10 -16.54 -1.67 26.16
N GLU A 11 -16.25 -0.55 26.84
CA GLU A 11 -14.93 0.11 26.81
C GLU A 11 -13.82 -0.84 27.27
N GLU A 12 -14.02 -1.56 28.39
CA GLU A 12 -13.06 -2.54 28.92
C GLU A 12 -12.89 -3.75 27.98
N ASN A 13 -13.95 -4.19 27.28
CA ASN A 13 -13.86 -5.25 26.28
C ASN A 13 -13.09 -4.81 25.05
N VAL A 14 -13.38 -3.63 24.51
CA VAL A 14 -12.66 -3.04 23.37
C VAL A 14 -11.19 -2.81 23.73
N ALA A 15 -10.90 -2.26 24.91
CA ALA A 15 -9.53 -2.06 25.39
C ALA A 15 -8.76 -3.38 25.54
N ARG A 16 -9.41 -4.46 26.00
CA ARG A 16 -8.81 -5.80 26.06
C ARG A 16 -8.51 -6.38 24.68
N THR A 17 -9.46 -6.27 23.73
CA THR A 17 -9.24 -6.70 22.34
C THR A 17 -8.11 -5.89 21.69
N TRP A 18 -8.09 -4.57 21.88
CA TRP A 18 -7.05 -3.69 21.36
C TRP A 18 -5.66 -3.99 21.92
N LEU A 19 -5.55 -4.28 23.22
CA LEU A 19 -4.28 -4.63 23.86
C LEU A 19 -3.80 -6.06 23.51
N ALA A 20 -4.70 -6.94 23.06
CA ALA A 20 -4.33 -8.22 22.46
C ALA A 20 -3.80 -8.02 21.03
N LEU A 21 -4.55 -7.31 20.18
CA LEU A 21 -4.15 -6.98 18.81
C LEU A 21 -2.81 -6.24 18.77
N LYS A 22 -2.58 -5.27 19.67
CA LYS A 22 -1.30 -4.55 19.72
C LYS A 22 -0.09 -5.46 19.98
N ARG A 23 -0.26 -6.55 20.76
CA ARG A 23 0.83 -7.52 20.95
C ARG A 23 1.04 -8.41 19.72
N GLU A 24 -0.02 -8.71 18.98
CA GLU A 24 0.09 -9.39 17.69
C GLU A 24 0.78 -8.48 16.66
N GLU A 25 0.48 -7.17 16.66
CA GLU A 25 1.11 -6.14 15.85
C GLU A 25 2.62 -6.01 16.15
N ASP A 26 3.02 -5.87 17.42
CA ASP A 26 4.45 -5.86 17.83
C ASP A 26 5.19 -7.13 17.35
N GLU A 27 4.55 -8.30 17.40
CA GLU A 27 5.12 -9.56 16.92
C GLU A 27 5.13 -9.69 15.37
N ILE A 28 4.18 -9.05 14.67
CA ILE A 28 4.20 -8.93 13.20
C ILE A 28 5.33 -8.00 12.77
N GLU A 29 5.49 -6.83 13.39
CA GLU A 29 6.60 -5.91 13.09
C GLU A 29 7.96 -6.59 13.29
N HIS A 30 8.10 -7.44 14.31
CA HIS A 30 9.31 -8.23 14.53
C HIS A 30 9.59 -9.21 13.38
N GLU A 31 8.60 -9.99 12.95
CA GLU A 31 8.78 -10.94 11.83
C GLU A 31 8.96 -10.22 10.48
N GLU A 32 8.29 -9.09 10.24
CA GLU A 32 8.53 -8.23 9.08
C GLU A 32 9.98 -7.72 9.06
N ALA A 33 10.53 -7.29 10.21
CA ALA A 33 11.93 -6.91 10.34
C ALA A 33 12.89 -8.09 10.09
N VAL A 34 12.55 -9.30 10.52
CA VAL A 34 13.31 -10.53 10.21
C VAL A 34 13.31 -10.81 8.70
N VAL A 35 12.18 -10.65 8.01
CA VAL A 35 12.07 -10.79 6.55
C VAL A 35 12.92 -9.75 5.82
N VAL A 36 12.91 -8.49 6.26
CA VAL A 36 13.75 -7.42 5.70
C VAL A 36 15.24 -7.74 5.89
N ALA A 37 15.66 -8.15 7.09
CA ALA A 37 17.04 -8.53 7.38
C ALA A 37 17.51 -9.75 6.57
N LEU A 38 16.65 -10.75 6.38
CA LEU A 38 16.90 -11.88 5.49
C LEU A 38 17.05 -11.43 4.03
N GLY A 39 16.19 -10.55 3.54
CA GLY A 39 16.28 -9.97 2.20
C GLY A 39 17.62 -9.25 1.96
N GLN A 40 18.09 -8.47 2.94
CA GLN A 40 19.40 -7.81 2.89
C GLN A 40 20.56 -8.82 2.88
N ARG A 41 20.55 -9.84 3.75
CA ARG A 41 21.57 -10.91 3.76
C ARG A 41 21.61 -11.65 2.42
N LEU A 42 20.45 -11.99 1.86
CA LEU A 42 20.35 -12.65 0.56
C LEU A 42 20.95 -11.80 -0.58
N SER A 43 20.75 -10.49 -0.57
CA SER A 43 21.41 -9.58 -1.53
C SER A 43 22.94 -9.66 -1.39
N GLN A 44 23.45 -9.44 -0.18
CA GLN A 44 24.90 -9.47 0.09
C GLN A 44 25.54 -10.81 -0.27
N THR A 45 24.86 -11.94 -0.04
CA THR A 45 25.37 -13.27 -0.40
C THR A 45 25.39 -13.47 -1.92
N ARG A 46 24.41 -12.94 -2.66
CA ARG A 46 24.42 -12.96 -4.13
C ARG A 46 25.54 -12.10 -4.71
N ASP A 47 25.80 -10.93 -4.13
CA ASP A 47 26.92 -10.06 -4.52
C ASP A 47 28.27 -10.76 -4.28
N ARG A 48 28.42 -11.46 -3.13
CA ARG A 48 29.60 -12.28 -2.84
C ARG A 48 29.81 -13.42 -3.84
N ILE A 49 28.76 -14.05 -4.37
CA ILE A 49 28.90 -15.12 -5.38
C ILE A 49 29.57 -14.60 -6.66
N GLN A 50 29.34 -13.35 -7.06
CA GLN A 50 29.92 -12.78 -8.28
C GLN A 50 31.45 -12.66 -8.20
N VAL A 51 32.01 -12.50 -7.00
CA VAL A 51 33.45 -12.31 -6.75
C VAL A 51 34.14 -13.51 -6.10
N SER A 52 33.39 -14.55 -5.73
CA SER A 52 33.93 -15.69 -4.98
C SER A 52 34.59 -16.75 -5.87
N PRO A 53 35.69 -17.40 -5.43
CA PRO A 53 36.24 -18.57 -6.10
C PRO A 53 35.20 -19.69 -6.22
N ARG A 54 35.23 -20.47 -7.32
CA ARG A 54 34.26 -21.54 -7.60
C ARG A 54 34.04 -22.51 -6.44
N ALA A 55 35.09 -22.86 -5.71
CA ALA A 55 35.03 -23.77 -4.56
C ALA A 55 34.15 -23.25 -3.39
N HIS A 56 33.87 -21.94 -3.32
CA HIS A 56 33.04 -21.34 -2.29
C HIS A 56 31.58 -21.11 -2.74
N ILE A 57 31.30 -21.13 -4.05
CA ILE A 57 29.97 -20.83 -4.60
C ILE A 57 28.91 -21.81 -4.09
N ASP A 58 29.22 -23.11 -4.02
CA ASP A 58 28.26 -24.12 -3.55
C ASP A 58 27.84 -23.89 -2.09
N SER A 59 28.77 -23.45 -1.23
CA SER A 59 28.48 -23.08 0.16
C SER A 59 27.60 -21.83 0.24
N LEU A 60 27.91 -20.79 -0.55
CA LEU A 60 27.08 -19.58 -0.62
C LEU A 60 25.67 -19.87 -1.17
N MET A 61 25.52 -20.79 -2.12
CA MET A 61 24.23 -21.24 -2.64
C MET A 61 23.41 -22.01 -1.59
N GLN A 62 24.05 -22.85 -0.77
CA GLN A 62 23.39 -23.48 0.38
C GLN A 62 22.93 -22.45 1.43
N HIS A 63 23.74 -21.41 1.68
CA HIS A 63 23.34 -20.30 2.54
C HIS A 63 22.13 -19.52 1.98
N ILE A 64 22.11 -19.23 0.68
CA ILE A 64 20.95 -18.61 0.00
C ILE A 64 19.70 -19.47 0.18
N ALA A 65 19.77 -20.77 -0.13
CA ALA A 65 18.61 -21.66 0.00
C ALA A 65 18.08 -21.73 1.45
N LYS A 66 18.98 -21.71 2.44
CA LYS A 66 18.61 -21.71 3.88
C LYS A 66 17.94 -20.42 4.31
N ASP A 67 18.45 -19.26 3.89
CA ASP A 67 17.86 -17.97 4.25
C ASP A 67 16.59 -17.66 3.43
N GLU A 68 16.47 -18.12 2.17
CA GLU A 68 15.21 -18.09 1.41
C GLU A 68 14.12 -18.96 2.06
N ALA A 69 14.46 -20.16 2.54
CA ALA A 69 13.52 -21.02 3.27
C ALA A 69 13.05 -20.41 4.60
N ARG A 70 13.95 -19.76 5.36
CA ARG A 70 13.60 -19.00 6.57
C ARG A 70 12.71 -17.80 6.26
N MET A 71 13.00 -17.10 5.17
CA MET A 71 12.21 -15.93 4.75
C MET A 71 10.77 -16.34 4.38
N LEU A 72 10.57 -17.51 3.74
CA LEU A 72 9.23 -18.07 3.57
C LEU A 72 8.54 -18.38 4.91
N GLN A 73 9.24 -18.99 5.86
CA GLN A 73 8.66 -19.33 7.17
C GLN A 73 8.16 -18.08 7.92
N SER A 74 8.95 -17.00 7.96
CA SER A 74 8.50 -15.73 8.54
C SER A 74 7.37 -15.07 7.75
N ILE A 75 7.39 -15.09 6.40
CA ILE A 75 6.28 -14.58 5.57
C ILE A 75 4.98 -15.33 5.83
N ASP A 76 5.02 -16.67 5.87
CA ASP A 76 3.84 -17.49 6.11
C ASP A 76 3.35 -17.33 7.59
N ALA A 77 4.26 -17.08 8.55
CA ALA A 77 3.91 -16.74 9.94
C ALA A 77 3.21 -15.38 10.07
N VAL A 78 3.73 -14.33 9.42
CA VAL A 78 3.07 -13.01 9.34
C VAL A 78 1.69 -13.15 8.70
N GLY A 79 1.58 -13.89 7.59
CA GLY A 79 0.30 -14.14 6.91
C GLY A 79 -0.72 -14.84 7.82
N ALA A 80 -0.29 -15.80 8.64
CA ALA A 80 -1.15 -16.49 9.60
C ALA A 80 -1.62 -15.56 10.73
N ARG A 81 -0.76 -14.67 11.23
CA ARG A 81 -1.09 -13.68 12.27
C ARG A 81 -2.10 -12.64 11.76
N LEU A 82 -1.83 -12.03 10.60
CA LEU A 82 -2.76 -11.08 9.97
C LEU A 82 -4.13 -11.71 9.66
N ALA A 83 -4.15 -12.99 9.28
CA ALA A 83 -5.40 -13.73 9.09
C ALA A 83 -6.15 -13.99 10.42
N HIS A 84 -5.43 -14.11 11.55
CA HIS A 84 -6.03 -14.16 12.88
C HIS A 84 -6.63 -12.81 13.28
N GLU A 85 -5.86 -11.72 13.17
CA GLU A 85 -6.34 -10.36 13.42
C GLU A 85 -7.62 -10.09 12.63
N LYS A 86 -7.60 -10.32 11.31
CA LYS A 86 -8.78 -10.14 10.44
C LYS A 86 -10.01 -10.91 10.96
N ASN A 87 -9.83 -12.12 11.47
CA ASN A 87 -10.92 -12.92 12.04
C ASN A 87 -11.48 -12.28 13.33
N VAL A 88 -10.62 -11.69 14.18
CA VAL A 88 -11.02 -10.90 15.35
C VAL A 88 -11.81 -9.67 14.95
N PHE A 89 -11.35 -8.90 13.96
CA PHE A 89 -12.07 -7.74 13.40
C PHE A 89 -13.45 -8.14 12.85
N GLN A 90 -13.52 -9.22 12.06
CA GLN A 90 -14.79 -9.72 11.50
C GLN A 90 -15.79 -10.15 12.59
N LYS A 91 -15.33 -10.82 13.64
CA LYS A 91 -16.17 -11.17 14.81
C LYS A 91 -16.69 -9.93 15.54
N GLU A 92 -15.89 -8.88 15.67
CA GLU A 92 -16.32 -7.64 16.30
C GLU A 92 -17.32 -6.86 15.41
N ILE A 93 -17.09 -6.77 14.11
CA ILE A 93 -18.06 -6.20 13.15
C ILE A 93 -19.41 -6.94 13.23
N GLN A 94 -19.40 -8.28 13.30
CA GLN A 94 -20.61 -9.08 13.50
C GLN A 94 -21.30 -8.80 14.85
N ARG A 95 -20.52 -8.65 15.93
CA ARG A 95 -21.04 -8.33 17.28
C ARG A 95 -21.68 -6.94 17.30
N ILE A 96 -21.03 -5.94 16.70
CA ILE A 96 -21.54 -4.57 16.52
C ILE A 96 -22.84 -4.59 15.71
N ALA A 97 -22.86 -5.31 14.58
CA ALA A 97 -24.05 -5.43 13.73
C ALA A 97 -25.24 -6.06 14.48
N HIS A 98 -25.00 -7.09 15.29
CA HIS A 98 -26.02 -7.72 16.13
C HIS A 98 -26.52 -6.78 17.23
N SER A 99 -25.63 -6.10 17.95
CA SER A 99 -26.00 -5.10 18.96
C SER A 99 -26.79 -3.93 18.38
N ARG A 100 -26.40 -3.45 17.18
CA ARG A 100 -27.15 -2.41 16.44
C ARG A 100 -28.55 -2.87 16.05
N ALA A 101 -28.70 -4.13 15.64
CA ALA A 101 -30.00 -4.70 15.28
C ALA A 101 -30.96 -4.78 16.49
N ASN A 102 -30.43 -5.16 17.66
CA ASN A 102 -31.18 -5.25 18.91
C ASN A 102 -31.45 -3.87 19.56
N THR A 103 -30.75 -2.81 19.15
CA THR A 103 -30.92 -1.46 19.72
C THR A 103 -32.25 -0.83 19.23
N PRO A 104 -33.14 -0.38 20.14
CA PRO A 104 -34.42 0.22 19.78
C PRO A 104 -34.30 1.36 18.75
N ARG A 105 -35.29 1.49 17.86
CA ARG A 105 -35.30 2.57 16.84
C ARG A 105 -35.42 3.97 17.44
N THR A 106 -35.96 4.08 18.65
CA THR A 106 -36.10 5.33 19.42
C THR A 106 -34.75 5.88 19.90
N GLU A 107 -33.73 5.04 20.07
CA GLU A 107 -32.41 5.44 20.55
C GLU A 107 -31.49 5.90 19.41
N ARG A 108 -31.75 7.09 18.89
CA ARG A 108 -31.00 7.68 17.77
C ARG A 108 -29.50 7.80 18.07
N HIS A 109 -29.13 8.25 19.27
CA HIS A 109 -27.72 8.44 19.66
C HIS A 109 -26.96 7.12 19.78
N THR A 110 -27.56 6.10 20.42
CA THR A 110 -26.99 4.75 20.52
C THR A 110 -26.74 4.14 19.13
N ARG A 111 -27.67 4.33 18.18
CA ARG A 111 -27.50 3.90 16.78
C ARG A 111 -26.38 4.64 16.05
N GLN A 112 -26.26 5.96 16.22
CA GLN A 112 -25.16 6.73 15.64
C GLN A 112 -23.80 6.30 16.19
N ALA A 113 -23.70 5.91 17.47
CA ALA A 113 -22.49 5.34 18.05
C ALA A 113 -22.14 3.98 17.41
N TRP A 114 -23.12 3.09 17.19
CA TRP A 114 -22.89 1.84 16.46
C TRP A 114 -22.46 2.05 15.00
N ASP A 115 -23.05 3.03 14.30
CA ASP A 115 -22.68 3.36 12.91
C ASP A 115 -21.30 4.05 12.80
N TYR A 116 -20.83 4.68 13.88
CA TYR A 116 -19.45 5.17 13.99
C TYR A 116 -18.48 4.01 14.24
N ALA A 117 -18.80 3.10 15.17
CA ALA A 117 -18.01 1.90 15.43
C ALA A 117 -17.87 1.00 14.18
N ASP A 118 -18.98 0.65 13.51
CA ASP A 118 -19.00 -0.16 12.27
C ASP A 118 -18.09 0.44 11.18
N ARG A 119 -17.97 1.77 11.10
CA ARG A 119 -17.06 2.44 10.16
C ARG A 119 -15.59 2.32 10.55
N ILE A 120 -15.24 2.49 11.83
CA ILE A 120 -13.85 2.31 12.30
C ILE A 120 -13.41 0.87 12.08
N TRP A 121 -14.17 -0.11 12.59
CA TRP A 121 -13.78 -1.52 12.53
C TRP A 121 -13.64 -2.04 11.08
N ARG A 122 -14.43 -1.53 10.13
CA ARG A 122 -14.27 -1.83 8.69
C ARG A 122 -13.06 -1.16 8.05
N ALA A 123 -12.69 0.06 8.47
CA ALA A 123 -11.50 0.73 7.97
C ALA A 123 -10.23 -0.04 8.38
N GLU A 124 -10.18 -0.51 9.62
CA GLU A 124 -9.11 -1.37 10.12
C GLU A 124 -9.11 -2.75 9.44
N GLU A 125 -10.26 -3.39 9.23
CA GLU A 125 -10.34 -4.65 8.45
C GLU A 125 -9.75 -4.49 7.04
N ALA A 126 -10.03 -3.35 6.38
CA ALA A 126 -9.48 -3.05 5.05
C ALA A 126 -7.96 -2.81 5.09
N SER A 127 -7.44 -2.12 6.11
CA SER A 127 -6.00 -1.94 6.34
C SER A 127 -5.27 -3.28 6.51
N ILE A 128 -5.84 -4.18 7.33
CA ILE A 128 -5.30 -5.54 7.55
C ILE A 128 -5.37 -6.37 6.27
N GLN A 129 -6.45 -6.26 5.49
CA GLN A 129 -6.53 -6.93 4.20
C GLN A 129 -5.41 -6.48 3.25
N GLU A 130 -5.11 -5.18 3.20
CA GLU A 130 -4.00 -4.67 2.39
C GLU A 130 -2.64 -5.23 2.85
N ARG A 131 -2.42 -5.34 4.17
CA ARG A 131 -1.22 -6.02 4.74
C ARG A 131 -1.14 -7.48 4.28
N ILE A 132 -2.25 -8.23 4.35
CA ILE A 132 -2.32 -9.64 3.88
C ILE A 132 -1.92 -9.73 2.41
N ASP A 133 -2.46 -8.86 1.55
CA ASP A 133 -2.19 -8.90 0.11
C ASP A 133 -0.72 -8.55 -0.23
N ARG A 134 -0.10 -7.62 0.52
CA ARG A 134 1.35 -7.33 0.42
C ARG A 134 2.20 -8.55 0.82
N VAL A 135 1.89 -9.18 1.95
CA VAL A 135 2.62 -10.35 2.47
C VAL A 135 2.45 -11.56 1.54
N ALA A 136 1.24 -11.79 1.00
CA ALA A 136 0.97 -12.82 0.00
C ALA A 136 1.79 -12.60 -1.28
N THR A 137 1.89 -11.35 -1.74
CA THR A 137 2.71 -10.96 -2.90
C THR A 137 4.19 -11.26 -2.65
N MET A 138 4.75 -10.86 -1.50
CA MET A 138 6.13 -11.17 -1.11
C MET A 138 6.39 -12.69 -1.06
N GLY A 139 5.45 -13.47 -0.54
CA GLY A 139 5.53 -14.93 -0.51
C GLY A 139 5.53 -15.56 -1.90
N LEU A 140 4.72 -15.06 -2.83
CA LEU A 140 4.73 -15.50 -4.23
C LEU A 140 6.06 -15.18 -4.92
N GLU A 141 6.64 -14.01 -4.69
CA GLU A 141 7.97 -13.65 -5.23
C GLU A 141 9.09 -14.48 -4.63
N CYS A 142 9.04 -14.79 -3.34
CA CYS A 142 10.02 -15.66 -2.69
C CYS A 142 9.91 -17.11 -3.23
N ARG A 143 8.70 -17.66 -3.34
CA ARG A 143 8.45 -18.98 -3.96
C ARG A 143 8.92 -19.02 -5.42
N ARG A 144 8.72 -17.95 -6.21
CA ARG A 144 9.21 -17.83 -7.58
C ARG A 144 10.74 -17.83 -7.65
N ARG A 145 11.43 -17.14 -6.72
CA ARG A 145 12.90 -17.14 -6.62
C ARG A 145 13.46 -18.52 -6.26
N LEU A 146 12.84 -19.22 -5.30
CA LEU A 146 13.20 -20.59 -4.92
C LEU A 146 12.98 -21.61 -6.05
N ALA A 147 11.89 -21.47 -6.80
CA ALA A 147 11.66 -22.30 -7.99
C ALA A 147 12.76 -22.08 -9.05
N ALA A 148 13.14 -20.82 -9.30
CA ALA A 148 14.21 -20.49 -10.22
C ALA A 148 15.58 -21.03 -9.75
N SER A 149 15.95 -20.87 -8.48
CA SER A 149 17.20 -21.38 -7.93
C SER A 149 17.25 -22.91 -7.93
N SER A 150 16.13 -23.60 -7.69
CA SER A 150 16.02 -25.06 -7.78
C SER A 150 16.32 -25.61 -9.18
N THR A 151 16.00 -24.88 -10.26
CA THR A 151 16.33 -25.32 -11.63
C THR A 151 17.83 -25.27 -11.95
N TYR A 152 18.64 -24.58 -11.14
CA TYR A 152 20.10 -24.57 -11.25
C TYR A 152 20.71 -25.86 -10.67
N SER A 153 20.38 -27.00 -11.26
CA SER A 153 20.95 -28.29 -10.88
C SER A 153 22.34 -28.45 -11.52
N PRO A 154 23.45 -28.41 -10.74
CA PRO A 154 24.80 -28.35 -11.32
C PRO A 154 25.17 -29.59 -12.15
N SER A 155 24.51 -30.72 -11.90
CA SER A 155 24.79 -32.03 -12.48
C SER A 155 24.53 -32.12 -14.00
N ARG A 156 23.76 -31.20 -14.60
CA ARG A 156 23.46 -31.23 -16.05
C ARG A 156 24.53 -30.60 -16.96
N ARG A 157 25.62 -30.04 -16.42
CA ARG A 157 26.75 -29.51 -17.23
C ARG A 157 28.00 -30.37 -17.15
N ARG A 158 27.84 -31.66 -17.44
CA ARG A 158 28.92 -32.43 -18.07
C ARG A 158 28.46 -32.83 -19.47
N PRO A 159 28.68 -32.00 -20.51
CA PRO A 159 28.73 -32.55 -21.84
C PRO A 159 29.85 -33.58 -21.82
N SER A 160 29.50 -34.86 -21.91
CA SER A 160 30.47 -35.90 -22.18
C SER A 160 31.13 -35.51 -23.50
N THR A 161 32.40 -35.09 -23.44
CA THR A 161 33.24 -35.01 -24.62
C THR A 161 33.41 -36.44 -25.10
N THR A 162 32.52 -36.86 -26.00
CA THR A 162 32.53 -38.16 -26.64
C THR A 162 33.91 -38.33 -27.27
N THR A 163 34.72 -39.20 -26.68
CA THR A 163 35.98 -39.63 -27.27
C THR A 163 35.65 -40.18 -28.66
N GLU A 164 36.33 -39.64 -29.66
CA GLU A 164 36.23 -40.04 -31.05
C GLU A 164 36.54 -41.55 -31.18
N PRO A 165 35.65 -42.37 -31.78
CA PRO A 165 35.85 -43.81 -31.83
C PRO A 165 36.88 -44.18 -32.91
N THR A 166 38.06 -44.60 -32.49
CA THR A 166 39.07 -45.24 -33.34
C THR A 166 38.49 -46.47 -34.04
N PRO A 167 38.63 -46.61 -35.37
CA PRO A 167 38.16 -47.79 -36.09
C PRO A 167 39.29 -48.85 -36.17
N GLU A 168 39.21 -49.92 -35.38
CA GLU A 168 40.04 -51.10 -35.66
C GLU A 168 39.33 -52.43 -35.33
N GLU A 169 39.46 -53.35 -36.27
CA GLU A 169 38.81 -54.66 -36.34
C GLU A 169 39.20 -55.62 -35.19
N ARG A 170 38.23 -56.40 -34.67
CA ARG A 170 38.06 -57.83 -35.05
C ARG A 170 36.97 -58.55 -34.22
N PRO A 171 36.39 -59.63 -34.75
CA PRO A 171 35.30 -60.36 -34.08
C PRO A 171 35.84 -61.44 -33.14
N ARG A 172 35.10 -61.73 -32.05
CA ARG A 172 35.12 -63.06 -31.42
C ARG A 172 33.79 -63.40 -30.73
N GLU A 173 33.49 -64.69 -30.78
CA GLU A 173 32.22 -65.31 -30.40
C GLU A 173 31.99 -65.43 -28.90
N ARG A 174 30.68 -65.43 -28.51
CA ARG A 174 30.11 -66.09 -27.32
C ARG A 174 30.60 -65.51 -25.96
N GLU A 175 29.92 -65.65 -24.82
CA GLU A 175 28.91 -66.64 -24.41
C GLU A 175 27.65 -66.05 -23.74
N ARG A 176 26.67 -66.94 -23.64
CA ARG A 176 25.32 -66.77 -23.11
C ARG A 176 25.29 -67.13 -21.63
N THR A 177 25.12 -66.17 -20.72
CA THR A 177 24.62 -66.44 -19.37
C THR A 177 23.35 -65.63 -19.08
N LYS A 178 22.25 -66.36 -18.88
CA LYS A 178 21.00 -65.81 -18.35
C LYS A 178 21.19 -65.58 -16.85
N SER A 179 20.89 -64.40 -16.32
CA SER A 179 20.70 -64.24 -14.87
C SER A 179 19.82 -63.05 -14.50
N SER A 180 18.82 -63.34 -13.67
CA SER A 180 18.22 -62.43 -12.68
C SER A 180 17.66 -61.08 -13.16
N ALA A 181 16.63 -61.14 -14.00
CA ALA A 181 15.67 -60.04 -14.18
C ALA A 181 14.30 -60.38 -13.56
N ASP A 182 14.27 -60.72 -12.27
CA ASP A 182 13.00 -60.67 -11.49
C ASP A 182 13.23 -60.67 -9.96
N LYS A 183 13.21 -59.47 -9.35
CA LYS A 183 12.91 -59.15 -7.93
C LYS A 183 13.42 -57.73 -7.62
N PHE A 184 12.50 -56.76 -7.51
CA PHE A 184 12.44 -55.77 -6.41
C PHE A 184 11.20 -54.87 -6.60
N VAL A 185 10.02 -55.46 -6.40
CA VAL A 185 8.76 -54.73 -6.16
C VAL A 185 8.26 -55.15 -4.78
N ARG A 186 7.86 -54.17 -3.95
CA ARG A 186 7.73 -54.22 -2.48
C ARG A 186 9.11 -54.30 -1.79
N GLU A 187 9.49 -53.42 -0.87
CA GLU A 187 8.71 -52.96 0.29
C GLU A 187 9.33 -51.69 0.92
N ARG A 188 8.52 -50.65 1.14
CA ARG A 188 8.79 -49.60 2.16
C ARG A 188 7.47 -49.05 2.71
N LYS A 189 6.76 -49.89 3.48
CA LYS A 189 5.87 -49.41 4.54
C LYS A 189 6.72 -49.18 5.78
N VAL A 190 7.07 -47.92 6.07
CA VAL A 190 7.63 -47.56 7.39
C VAL A 190 7.03 -46.23 7.84
N SER A 191 6.10 -46.34 8.79
CA SER A 191 5.91 -45.41 9.91
C SER A 191 5.79 -43.90 9.62
N ALA A 192 4.67 -43.49 9.03
CA ALA A 192 4.07 -42.19 9.36
C ALA A 192 3.06 -42.41 10.50
N GLY A 193 3.51 -42.22 11.74
CA GLY A 193 2.66 -42.27 12.93
C GLY A 193 1.75 -41.04 12.98
N ALA A 194 0.65 -41.07 12.24
CA ALA A 194 -0.40 -40.07 12.34
C ALA A 194 -1.11 -40.23 13.69
N VAL A 195 -0.71 -39.40 14.68
CA VAL A 195 -1.49 -39.20 15.89
C VAL A 195 -2.75 -38.44 15.49
N LEU A 196 -3.76 -39.20 15.11
CA LEU A 196 -5.12 -38.72 14.94
C LEU A 196 -5.65 -38.35 16.33
N VAL A 197 -5.36 -37.13 16.78
CA VAL A 197 -6.11 -36.52 17.88
C VAL A 197 -7.53 -36.37 17.38
N GLN A 198 -8.35 -37.34 17.73
CA GLN A 198 -9.78 -37.36 17.46
C GLN A 198 -10.41 -36.19 18.22
N GLN A 199 -10.52 -35.03 17.57
CA GLN A 199 -11.30 -33.92 18.08
C GLN A 199 -12.75 -34.39 18.20
N ARG A 200 -13.10 -34.74 19.43
CA ARG A 200 -14.47 -35.04 19.85
C ARG A 200 -15.32 -33.81 19.56
N GLU A 201 -16.19 -33.91 18.55
CA GLU A 201 -17.19 -32.89 18.32
C GLU A 201 -17.97 -32.61 19.61
N PRO A 202 -18.17 -31.34 20.01
CA PRO A 202 -19.14 -31.03 21.04
C PRO A 202 -20.53 -31.34 20.46
N ALA A 203 -21.16 -32.39 20.98
CA ALA A 203 -22.49 -32.81 20.57
C ALA A 203 -23.47 -31.63 20.59
N ALA A 204 -24.35 -31.58 19.58
CA ALA A 204 -25.37 -30.56 19.46
C ALA A 204 -26.18 -30.42 20.77
N PRO A 205 -26.53 -29.19 21.18
CA PRO A 205 -27.36 -28.99 22.36
C PRO A 205 -28.74 -29.60 22.13
N VAL A 206 -28.99 -30.73 22.80
CA VAL A 206 -30.30 -31.37 22.85
C VAL A 206 -31.31 -30.34 23.34
N ALA A 207 -32.41 -30.19 22.59
CA ALA A 207 -33.48 -29.28 22.95
C ALA A 207 -34.06 -29.67 24.32
N ARG A 208 -33.74 -28.89 25.36
CA ARG A 208 -34.40 -29.00 26.66
C ARG A 208 -35.78 -28.37 26.54
N GLU A 209 -36.80 -29.21 26.58
CA GLU A 209 -38.18 -28.78 26.76
C GLU A 209 -38.30 -27.84 27.96
N PHE A 210 -38.88 -26.66 27.74
CA PHE A 210 -39.28 -25.77 28.82
C PHE A 210 -40.53 -26.33 29.51
N ILE A 211 -40.32 -27.28 30.42
CA ILE A 211 -41.33 -27.64 31.42
C ILE A 211 -41.59 -26.38 32.27
N ARG A 212 -42.80 -25.82 32.11
CA ARG A 212 -43.30 -24.72 32.95
C ARG A 212 -43.61 -25.25 34.36
N GLU A 213 -42.59 -25.38 35.20
CA GLU A 213 -42.83 -25.46 36.65
C GLU A 213 -43.31 -24.11 37.17
N ARG A 214 -44.62 -24.00 37.40
CA ARG A 214 -45.18 -22.99 38.30
C ARG A 214 -44.63 -23.22 39.70
N ARG A 215 -43.78 -22.31 40.21
CA ARG A 215 -43.60 -22.14 41.66
C ARG A 215 -44.38 -20.92 42.18
N PRO A 216 -44.89 -20.99 43.42
CA PRO A 216 -45.96 -20.11 43.87
C PRO A 216 -45.48 -18.73 44.32
N SER A 217 -46.42 -17.79 44.35
CA SER A 217 -46.27 -16.44 44.89
C SER A 217 -45.69 -16.44 46.30
N GLN A 218 -44.57 -15.75 46.50
CA GLN A 218 -44.07 -15.41 47.84
C GLN A 218 -44.38 -13.94 48.13
N VAL A 219 -45.10 -13.71 49.23
CA VAL A 219 -45.58 -12.39 49.65
C VAL A 219 -44.42 -11.58 50.26
N PRO A 220 -44.20 -10.30 49.86
CA PRO A 220 -43.24 -9.44 50.54
C PRO A 220 -43.83 -8.91 51.88
N PRO A 221 -43.04 -8.89 52.97
CA PRO A 221 -43.50 -8.33 54.25
C PRO A 221 -43.53 -6.78 54.23
N PRO A 222 -44.38 -6.15 55.06
CA PRO A 222 -44.47 -4.70 55.13
C PRO A 222 -43.24 -4.10 55.85
N SER A 223 -42.51 -3.20 55.18
CA SER A 223 -41.43 -2.42 55.80
C SER A 223 -41.94 -1.06 56.28
N SER A 224 -41.60 -0.74 57.53
CA SER A 224 -42.13 0.39 58.28
C SER A 224 -41.61 1.75 57.78
N ARG A 225 -42.50 2.74 57.72
CA ARG A 225 -42.11 4.15 57.70
C ARG A 225 -41.31 4.51 58.96
N PRO A 226 -40.38 5.47 58.85
CA PRO A 226 -40.34 6.57 59.81
C PRO A 226 -40.77 7.89 59.16
N VAL A 227 -41.54 8.67 59.91
CA VAL A 227 -41.98 10.01 59.53
C VAL A 227 -41.08 11.02 60.22
N THR A 228 -40.32 11.79 59.45
CA THR A 228 -39.69 13.04 59.93
C THR A 228 -40.01 14.16 58.95
N ALA A 229 -41.12 14.85 59.23
CA ALA A 229 -41.42 16.12 58.57
C ALA A 229 -40.48 17.20 59.12
N ALA A 230 -39.67 17.80 58.25
CA ALA A 230 -38.88 18.99 58.55
C ALA A 230 -39.24 20.09 57.55
N ALA A 231 -39.58 21.26 58.09
CA ALA A 231 -40.21 22.38 57.39
C ALA A 231 -39.49 22.83 56.11
N ARG A 232 -40.29 23.11 55.07
CA ARG A 232 -39.95 24.11 54.05
C ARG A 232 -40.17 25.51 54.63
N PRO A 233 -39.16 26.40 54.71
CA PRO A 233 -39.42 27.83 54.78
C PRO A 233 -39.79 28.37 53.39
N ALA A 234 -40.72 29.32 53.36
CA ALA A 234 -41.19 29.94 52.12
C ALA A 234 -40.19 30.96 51.55
N THR A 235 -40.36 31.22 50.26
CA THR A 235 -39.70 32.28 49.48
C THR A 235 -39.77 33.65 50.14
N ALA A 236 -38.62 34.32 50.28
CA ALA A 236 -38.52 35.77 50.36
C ALA A 236 -37.43 36.24 49.38
N GLY A 237 -37.76 37.21 48.53
CA GLY A 237 -36.90 37.61 47.43
C GLY A 237 -35.65 38.36 47.90
N ALA A 238 -34.48 37.80 47.62
CA ALA A 238 -33.23 38.55 47.60
C ALA A 238 -32.68 38.52 46.16
N SER A 239 -32.95 39.60 45.41
CA SER A 239 -32.33 39.82 44.10
C SER A 239 -30.84 40.11 44.28
N ARG A 240 -30.07 39.06 44.57
CA ARG A 240 -28.60 39.13 44.60
C ARG A 240 -28.13 39.41 43.19
N HIS A 241 -27.79 40.68 42.97
CA HIS A 241 -26.97 41.10 41.85
C HIS A 241 -25.65 40.32 41.97
N TYR A 242 -25.54 39.23 41.20
CA TYR A 242 -24.28 38.50 41.08
C TYR A 242 -23.31 39.43 40.37
N HIS A 243 -22.47 40.11 41.16
CA HIS A 243 -21.22 40.63 40.62
C HIS A 243 -20.51 39.44 39.95
N PRO A 244 -20.14 39.54 38.66
CA PRO A 244 -19.37 38.49 38.02
C PRO A 244 -18.07 38.37 38.80
N ALA A 245 -17.92 37.28 39.55
CA ALA A 245 -16.66 36.98 40.24
C ALA A 245 -15.59 36.95 39.15
N GLU A 246 -14.54 37.77 39.31
CA GLU A 246 -13.59 37.98 38.22
C GLU A 246 -13.03 36.64 37.76
N GLU A 247 -13.40 36.23 36.54
CA GLU A 247 -12.95 34.98 35.96
C GLU A 247 -11.44 34.93 36.04
N SER A 248 -10.93 33.83 36.60
CA SER A 248 -9.50 33.65 36.79
C SER A 248 -8.77 33.92 35.47
N PRO A 249 -7.61 34.60 35.44
CA PRO A 249 -6.88 34.86 34.19
C PRO A 249 -6.65 33.59 33.36
N ARG A 250 -6.51 32.44 34.02
CA ARG A 250 -6.38 31.11 33.43
C ARG A 250 -7.64 30.58 32.74
N GLU A 251 -8.82 31.02 33.17
CA GLU A 251 -10.10 30.67 32.56
C GLU A 251 -10.36 31.50 31.29
N ARG A 252 -10.07 32.81 31.34
CA ARG A 252 -10.07 33.68 30.14
C ARG A 252 -9.06 33.22 29.10
N GLU A 253 -7.90 32.71 29.51
CA GLU A 253 -6.91 32.12 28.61
C GLU A 253 -7.43 30.85 27.91
N ARG A 254 -8.06 29.93 28.67
CA ARG A 254 -8.73 28.73 28.12
C ARG A 254 -9.89 29.07 27.19
N GLU A 255 -10.63 30.15 27.46
CA GLU A 255 -11.68 30.60 26.56
C GLU A 255 -11.11 31.13 25.23
N ARG A 256 -10.06 31.96 25.28
CA ARG A 256 -9.34 32.42 24.09
C ARG A 256 -8.72 31.27 23.29
N GLU A 257 -8.29 30.19 23.95
CA GLU A 257 -7.81 28.98 23.27
C GLU A 257 -8.94 28.25 22.53
N ARG A 258 -10.09 28.02 23.19
CA ARG A 258 -11.30 27.47 22.56
C ARG A 258 -11.81 28.33 21.41
N GLU A 259 -11.69 29.65 21.50
CA GLU A 259 -12.06 30.57 20.42
C GLU A 259 -11.15 30.40 19.18
N ARG A 260 -9.82 30.34 19.38
CA ARG A 260 -8.88 30.04 18.29
C ARG A 260 -9.14 28.69 17.64
N ASP A 261 -9.53 27.67 18.41
CA ASP A 261 -9.89 26.36 17.84
C ASP A 261 -11.16 26.41 16.98
N ARG A 262 -12.20 27.13 17.44
CA ARG A 262 -13.40 27.37 16.62
C ARG A 262 -13.07 28.11 15.32
N ASP A 263 -12.13 29.06 15.34
CA ASP A 263 -11.71 29.76 14.13
C ASP A 263 -10.88 28.88 13.17
N ARG A 264 -9.99 28.03 13.69
CA ARG A 264 -9.29 26.99 12.89
C ARG A 264 -10.25 25.95 12.29
N GLU A 265 -11.38 25.69 12.93
CA GLU A 265 -12.42 24.80 12.41
C GLU A 265 -13.23 25.49 11.29
N ARG A 266 -13.69 26.74 11.53
CA ARG A 266 -14.34 27.58 10.51
C ARG A 266 -13.46 27.79 9.28
N GLU A 267 -12.14 27.91 9.44
CA GLU A 267 -11.20 28.04 8.32
C GLU A 267 -11.12 26.76 7.49
N ARG A 268 -11.01 25.59 8.14
CA ARG A 268 -11.04 24.28 7.46
C ARG A 268 -12.34 24.02 6.72
N ASP A 269 -13.48 24.47 7.24
CA ASP A 269 -14.77 24.38 6.53
C ASP A 269 -14.83 25.28 5.28
N ARG A 270 -14.31 26.50 5.36
CA ARG A 270 -14.17 27.39 4.19
C ARG A 270 -13.23 26.81 3.13
N GLU A 271 -12.17 26.11 3.54
CA GLU A 271 -11.27 25.42 2.63
C GLU A 271 -11.96 24.25 1.91
N ARG A 272 -12.68 23.40 2.66
CA ARG A 272 -13.50 22.32 2.09
C ARG A 272 -14.57 22.83 1.12
N GLU A 273 -15.21 23.97 1.41
CA GLU A 273 -16.16 24.60 0.47
C GLU A 273 -15.47 25.10 -0.81
N ARG A 274 -14.28 25.71 -0.69
CA ARG A 274 -13.47 26.15 -1.85
C ARG A 274 -13.03 24.97 -2.72
N GLU A 275 -12.67 23.85 -2.12
CA GLU A 275 -12.31 22.62 -2.82
C GLU A 275 -13.52 22.01 -3.56
N SER A 276 -14.65 21.85 -2.88
CA SER A 276 -15.92 21.42 -3.52
C SER A 276 -16.37 22.35 -4.67
N ARG A 277 -16.09 23.65 -4.58
CA ARG A 277 -16.33 24.62 -5.67
C ARG A 277 -15.37 24.45 -6.84
N ARG A 278 -14.14 23.98 -6.62
CA ARG A 278 -13.18 23.65 -7.69
C ARG A 278 -13.61 22.37 -8.40
N GLU A 279 -13.88 21.30 -7.65
CA GLU A 279 -14.33 20.01 -8.19
C GLU A 279 -15.63 20.14 -9.01
N ARG A 280 -16.58 20.99 -8.58
CA ARG A 280 -17.79 21.31 -9.36
C ARG A 280 -17.55 22.17 -10.61
N ARG A 281 -16.44 22.89 -10.68
CA ARG A 281 -16.08 23.77 -11.81
C ARG A 281 -15.11 23.12 -12.78
N GLU A 282 -14.38 22.10 -12.36
CA GLU A 282 -13.54 21.29 -13.22
C GLU A 282 -14.46 20.55 -14.21
N PRO A 283 -14.45 20.91 -15.50
CA PRO A 283 -15.29 20.22 -16.47
C PRO A 283 -14.82 18.77 -16.50
N ARG A 284 -15.75 17.83 -16.30
CA ARG A 284 -15.41 16.40 -16.38
C ARG A 284 -14.74 16.18 -17.73
N PRO A 285 -13.45 15.76 -17.76
CA PRO A 285 -12.70 15.64 -19.02
C PRO A 285 -13.49 14.72 -19.94
N ASP A 286 -13.63 15.15 -21.19
CA ASP A 286 -14.67 14.68 -22.08
C ASP A 286 -14.79 13.17 -22.06
N ARG A 287 -15.97 12.72 -21.60
CA ARG A 287 -16.41 11.35 -21.82
C ARG A 287 -16.65 11.27 -23.32
N GLU A 288 -15.61 10.91 -24.07
CA GLU A 288 -15.63 10.79 -25.53
C GLU A 288 -16.99 10.22 -25.94
N PRO A 289 -17.74 10.90 -26.85
CA PRO A 289 -19.00 10.40 -27.33
C PRO A 289 -18.72 9.12 -28.10
N ARG A 290 -18.73 8.01 -27.38
CA ARG A 290 -18.41 6.66 -27.84
C ARG A 290 -19.30 6.40 -29.04
N GLU A 291 -18.73 6.48 -30.24
CA GLU A 291 -19.50 6.45 -31.47
C GLU A 291 -20.37 5.20 -31.46
N PRO A 292 -21.70 5.33 -31.61
CA PRO A 292 -22.54 4.16 -31.76
C PRO A 292 -22.18 3.55 -33.10
N SER A 293 -21.42 2.44 -33.07
CA SER A 293 -21.06 1.66 -34.25
C SER A 293 -22.33 1.25 -34.98
N ARG A 294 -22.71 2.06 -35.96
CA ARG A 294 -23.75 1.77 -36.94
C ARG A 294 -23.23 0.67 -37.83
N ASP A 295 -23.56 -0.57 -37.46
CA ASP A 295 -23.51 -1.72 -38.36
C ASP A 295 -24.52 -1.48 -39.50
N PRO A 296 -24.10 -1.17 -40.74
CA PRO A 296 -25.00 -0.69 -41.77
C PRO A 296 -25.63 -1.84 -42.58
N HIS A 297 -25.41 -3.09 -42.20
CA HIS A 297 -25.69 -4.25 -43.07
C HIS A 297 -26.89 -5.13 -42.67
N ARG A 298 -27.68 -4.76 -41.64
CA ARG A 298 -28.76 -5.62 -41.13
C ARG A 298 -30.20 -5.11 -41.27
N GLU A 299 -30.46 -4.12 -42.13
CA GLU A 299 -31.81 -3.55 -42.30
C GLU A 299 -32.31 -3.49 -43.77
N ARG A 300 -32.04 -4.56 -44.55
CA ARG A 300 -32.41 -4.63 -45.98
C ARG A 300 -33.54 -5.61 -46.34
N GLU A 301 -34.45 -5.94 -45.41
CA GLU A 301 -35.60 -6.85 -45.73
C GLU A 301 -36.99 -6.38 -45.27
N HIS A 302 -37.15 -5.25 -44.58
CA HIS A 302 -38.48 -4.77 -44.15
C HIS A 302 -38.75 -3.30 -44.48
N ARG A 303 -39.07 -3.01 -45.75
CA ARG A 303 -39.94 -1.87 -46.15
C ARG A 303 -40.42 -1.92 -47.61
N THR A 304 -41.10 -2.99 -47.98
CA THR A 304 -41.97 -3.04 -49.18
C THR A 304 -43.39 -2.58 -48.85
N ARG A 305 -43.57 -1.28 -48.59
CA ARG A 305 -44.86 -0.60 -48.85
C ARG A 305 -44.74 0.92 -48.69
N GLU A 306 -45.38 1.61 -49.64
CA GLU A 306 -45.89 2.99 -49.54
C GLU A 306 -44.88 4.14 -49.44
N ARG A 307 -45.12 5.32 -50.04
CA ARG A 307 -46.08 5.72 -51.09
C ARG A 307 -45.71 7.13 -51.59
N THR A 308 -45.32 7.24 -52.86
CA THR A 308 -45.45 8.39 -53.79
C THR A 308 -45.32 9.86 -53.31
N ARG A 309 -44.71 10.70 -54.17
CA ARG A 309 -44.66 12.19 -54.17
C ARG A 309 -43.61 12.81 -53.24
N SER A 310 -42.84 13.83 -53.64
CA SER A 310 -42.62 14.46 -54.96
C SER A 310 -41.32 15.27 -54.92
N ASN A 311 -40.76 15.61 -56.09
CA ASN A 311 -40.03 16.83 -56.50
C ASN A 311 -39.23 17.65 -55.44
N ALA A 312 -38.01 18.18 -55.70
CA ALA A 312 -37.45 18.56 -57.00
C ALA A 312 -35.93 18.92 -56.94
N VAL A 313 -35.31 19.01 -58.14
CA VAL A 313 -34.23 19.96 -58.52
C VAL A 313 -32.82 19.77 -57.93
N VAL A 314 -32.01 19.03 -58.72
CA VAL A 314 -30.56 19.19 -59.02
C VAL A 314 -30.31 20.60 -59.67
N PRO A 315 -29.08 21.18 -59.87
CA PRO A 315 -27.85 20.47 -60.29
C PRO A 315 -26.44 21.06 -59.94
N ASN A 316 -25.40 20.27 -60.30
CA ASN A 316 -24.06 20.66 -60.83
C ASN A 316 -23.12 21.55 -59.97
N HIS A 317 -21.79 21.44 -59.98
CA HIS A 317 -20.78 20.63 -60.73
C HIS A 317 -19.47 20.58 -59.86
N HIS A 318 -18.24 20.16 -60.24
CA HIS A 318 -17.55 19.85 -61.52
C HIS A 318 -16.47 18.74 -61.32
N ALA A 319 -15.89 18.32 -62.44
CA ALA A 319 -14.56 17.73 -62.72
C ALA A 319 -13.48 17.71 -61.60
N SER A 320 -12.79 16.60 -61.31
CA SER A 320 -11.97 15.71 -62.18
C SER A 320 -10.66 16.33 -62.68
N HIS A 321 -9.52 15.81 -62.21
CA HIS A 321 -8.34 15.56 -63.06
C HIS A 321 -7.57 14.34 -62.55
N SER A 322 -7.48 13.32 -63.40
CA SER A 322 -6.45 12.28 -63.33
C SER A 322 -5.08 12.90 -63.61
N THR A 323 -3.98 12.27 -63.17
CA THR A 323 -2.89 11.88 -64.08
C THR A 323 -2.08 10.73 -63.47
N SER A 324 -1.76 9.74 -64.31
CA SER A 324 -0.91 8.60 -64.02
C SER A 324 0.53 8.84 -64.50
N HIS A 325 1.53 8.58 -63.65
CA HIS A 325 2.89 8.30 -64.12
C HIS A 325 3.56 7.24 -63.25
N LEU A 326 3.97 6.14 -63.89
CA LEU A 326 5.06 5.30 -63.42
C LEU A 326 6.38 5.90 -63.93
N PRO A 327 7.49 5.69 -63.22
CA PRO A 327 8.74 5.38 -63.90
C PRO A 327 9.27 4.02 -63.48
N SER A 328 9.93 3.37 -64.43
CA SER A 328 10.52 2.04 -64.29
C SER A 328 12.01 2.13 -64.02
N THR A 329 12.57 1.05 -63.45
CA THR A 329 13.99 0.64 -63.57
C THR A 329 15.08 1.57 -63.00
N SER A 330 15.65 1.20 -61.84
CA SER A 330 17.10 0.96 -61.71
C SER A 330 17.44 0.25 -60.39
N LEU A 331 18.01 -0.95 -60.48
CA LEU A 331 18.65 -1.63 -59.35
C LEU A 331 20.06 -1.04 -59.14
N PRO A 332 20.42 -0.54 -57.94
CA PRO A 332 21.82 -0.42 -57.54
C PRO A 332 22.34 -1.77 -57.04
N ALA A 333 23.61 -2.05 -57.32
CA ALA A 333 24.22 -3.36 -57.07
C ALA A 333 24.43 -3.67 -55.58
N ALA A 334 24.49 -4.97 -55.28
CA ALA A 334 24.81 -5.52 -53.97
C ALA A 334 26.04 -4.86 -53.33
N SER A 335 25.82 -4.11 -52.24
CA SER A 335 26.86 -3.56 -51.39
C SER A 335 26.67 -4.06 -49.96
N HIS A 336 27.27 -5.22 -49.71
CA HIS A 336 27.76 -5.74 -48.42
C HIS A 336 27.36 -4.96 -47.14
N MET A 337 26.17 -5.24 -46.60
CA MET A 337 25.76 -4.76 -45.27
C MET A 337 26.18 -5.77 -44.19
N PRO A 338 26.97 -5.38 -43.17
CA PRO A 338 27.46 -6.30 -42.13
C PRO A 338 26.35 -6.65 -41.12
N PRO A 339 26.00 -7.94 -40.92
CA PRO A 339 24.76 -8.32 -40.23
C PRO A 339 24.93 -8.56 -38.72
N HIS A 340 25.46 -7.61 -37.92
CA HIS A 340 25.81 -7.93 -36.52
C HIS A 340 25.64 -6.91 -35.37
N LEU A 341 25.23 -5.65 -35.55
CA LEU A 341 25.33 -4.63 -34.47
C LEU A 341 24.06 -3.85 -34.06
N ALA A 342 22.86 -4.25 -34.47
CA ALA A 342 21.64 -3.41 -34.30
C ALA A 342 20.67 -3.82 -33.15
N ALA A 343 21.03 -4.75 -32.24
CA ALA A 343 20.05 -5.43 -31.37
C ALA A 343 20.19 -5.23 -29.84
N HIS A 344 21.10 -4.37 -29.35
CA HIS A 344 21.46 -4.33 -27.91
C HIS A 344 20.99 -3.13 -27.08
N ALA A 345 20.20 -2.19 -27.64
CA ALA A 345 19.79 -0.97 -26.93
C ALA A 345 18.25 -0.79 -26.88
N PRO A 346 17.57 -1.39 -25.87
CA PRO A 346 16.67 -0.55 -25.05
C PRO A 346 16.60 -0.89 -23.54
N ALA A 347 17.19 -2.00 -23.07
CA ALA A 347 16.89 -2.57 -21.74
C ALA A 347 17.23 -1.66 -20.53
N HIS A 348 18.26 -0.81 -20.64
CA HIS A 348 18.73 0.01 -19.51
C HIS A 348 17.73 1.12 -19.11
N VAL A 349 16.95 1.65 -20.06
CA VAL A 349 16.05 2.79 -19.82
C VAL A 349 14.87 2.39 -18.93
N SER A 350 14.37 1.16 -19.07
CA SER A 350 13.32 0.60 -18.21
C SER A 350 13.77 0.40 -16.76
N GLU A 351 15.02 0.00 -16.54
CA GLU A 351 15.55 -0.17 -15.18
C GLU A 351 15.70 1.19 -14.49
N ASP A 352 16.31 2.19 -15.14
CA ASP A 352 16.45 3.53 -14.58
C ASP A 352 15.09 4.16 -14.22
N ARG A 353 14.08 3.98 -15.08
CA ARG A 353 12.71 4.45 -14.82
C ARG A 353 12.11 3.81 -13.57
N THR A 354 12.32 2.50 -13.40
CA THR A 354 11.83 1.71 -12.25
C THR A 354 12.54 2.11 -10.96
N ARG A 355 13.88 2.26 -11.00
CA ARG A 355 14.70 2.72 -9.87
C ARG A 355 14.30 4.13 -9.43
N LEU A 356 14.04 5.05 -10.36
CA LEU A 356 13.54 6.39 -10.04
C LEU A 356 12.12 6.39 -9.46
N ALA A 357 11.24 5.50 -9.90
CA ALA A 357 9.91 5.36 -9.30
C ALA A 357 9.99 4.88 -7.85
N ALA A 358 10.79 3.85 -7.57
CA ALA A 358 11.03 3.36 -6.21
C ALA A 358 11.67 4.42 -5.30
N ALA A 359 12.64 5.17 -5.82
CA ALA A 359 13.28 6.27 -5.10
C ALA A 359 12.30 7.43 -4.80
N TRP A 360 11.34 7.70 -5.71
CA TRP A 360 10.28 8.68 -5.48
C TRP A 360 9.35 8.26 -4.35
N THR A 361 8.85 7.02 -4.36
CA THR A 361 8.03 6.49 -3.26
C THR A 361 8.77 6.56 -1.93
N ALA A 362 10.05 6.21 -1.90
CA ALA A 362 10.85 6.29 -0.68
C ALA A 362 11.08 7.74 -0.20
N TYR A 363 11.19 8.72 -1.11
CA TYR A 363 11.25 10.15 -0.80
C TYR A 363 9.93 10.62 -0.16
N GLU A 364 8.79 10.32 -0.77
CA GLU A 364 7.46 10.66 -0.24
C GLU A 364 7.21 10.02 1.14
N CYS A 365 7.56 8.75 1.35
CA CYS A 365 7.43 8.10 2.67
C CYS A 365 8.27 8.79 3.75
N ARG A 366 9.53 9.16 3.45
CA ARG A 366 10.38 9.90 4.41
C ARG A 366 9.85 11.32 4.64
N TRP A 367 9.30 11.97 3.62
CA TRP A 367 8.70 13.30 3.72
C TRP A 367 7.43 13.27 4.58
N ALA A 368 6.57 12.27 4.41
CA ALA A 368 5.39 12.04 5.24
C ALA A 368 5.76 11.79 6.71
N GLY A 369 6.80 10.99 6.98
CA GLY A 369 7.33 10.79 8.35
C GLY A 369 7.84 12.08 9.00
N LEU A 370 8.42 12.99 8.22
CA LEU A 370 8.89 14.32 8.66
C LEU A 370 7.76 15.36 8.82
N GLN A 371 6.58 15.09 8.25
CA GLN A 371 5.37 15.89 8.42
C GLN A 371 4.37 15.34 9.45
N ALA A 372 4.55 14.08 9.89
CA ALA A 372 3.69 13.46 10.89
C ALA A 372 3.69 14.30 12.19
N PRO A 373 2.53 14.58 12.80
CA PRO A 373 2.47 15.27 14.09
C PRO A 373 3.24 14.46 15.12
N ILE A 374 4.35 15.01 15.63
CA ILE A 374 5.29 14.31 16.51
C ILE A 374 4.53 13.77 17.74
N PRO A 375 4.34 12.44 17.89
CA PRO A 375 3.82 11.88 19.13
C PRO A 375 4.87 12.07 20.22
N SER A 376 4.46 12.19 21.48
CA SER A 376 5.23 12.75 22.60
C SER A 376 6.47 11.96 23.11
N ALA A 377 7.15 11.20 22.25
CA ALA A 377 8.32 10.38 22.50
C ALA A 377 9.39 10.62 21.40
N PRO A 378 10.69 10.34 21.65
CA PRO A 378 11.75 10.90 20.82
C PRO A 378 11.81 10.28 19.42
N THR A 379 11.36 11.04 18.42
CA THR A 379 11.81 10.86 17.03
C THR A 379 13.34 10.88 17.01
N THR A 380 13.95 9.87 16.36
CA THR A 380 15.39 9.84 16.11
C THR A 380 15.84 11.20 15.57
N PRO A 381 16.90 11.84 16.13
CA PRO A 381 17.29 13.17 15.71
C PRO A 381 17.54 13.22 14.19
N LEU A 382 17.11 14.31 13.56
CA LEU A 382 17.33 14.48 12.13
C LEU A 382 18.83 14.67 11.88
N THR A 383 19.33 13.92 10.92
CA THR A 383 20.72 13.90 10.46
C THR A 383 20.70 14.19 8.96
N PHE A 384 21.80 14.69 8.41
CA PHE A 384 21.97 14.87 6.98
C PHE A 384 21.66 13.58 6.20
N HIS A 385 21.90 12.41 6.81
CA HIS A 385 21.61 11.11 6.21
C HIS A 385 20.15 10.66 6.28
N ASN A 386 19.30 11.24 7.15
CA ASN A 386 17.86 10.90 7.20
C ASN A 386 16.93 11.99 6.62
N VAL A 387 17.42 13.23 6.44
CA VAL A 387 16.67 14.28 5.73
C VAL A 387 16.29 13.80 4.32
N PRO A 388 15.01 13.88 3.91
CA PRO A 388 14.52 13.39 2.63
C PRO A 388 14.92 14.27 1.44
N TRP A 389 16.21 14.28 1.04
CA TRP A 389 16.68 15.10 -0.08
C TRP A 389 16.04 14.71 -1.43
N PRO A 390 15.81 15.66 -2.36
CA PRO A 390 15.13 15.42 -3.63
C PRO A 390 16.09 14.83 -4.68
N VAL A 391 16.67 13.67 -4.39
CA VAL A 391 17.62 12.94 -5.24
C VAL A 391 17.36 11.44 -5.17
N GLY A 392 17.65 10.72 -6.26
CA GLY A 392 17.36 9.28 -6.35
C GLY A 392 18.17 8.36 -5.41
N PHE A 393 19.26 8.87 -4.83
CA PHE A 393 20.06 8.18 -3.81
C PHE A 393 20.50 9.17 -2.74
N GLN A 394 20.36 8.77 -1.48
CA GLN A 394 20.67 9.61 -0.33
C GLN A 394 22.11 10.19 -0.42
N PRO A 395 22.31 11.51 -0.31
CA PRO A 395 23.62 12.13 -0.35
C PRO A 395 24.36 11.88 0.96
N ASN A 396 25.69 11.68 0.87
CA ASN A 396 26.56 11.58 2.05
C ASN A 396 27.16 12.94 2.46
N SER A 397 27.17 13.90 1.53
CA SER A 397 27.66 15.26 1.75
C SER A 397 26.83 16.28 0.96
N PRO A 398 26.74 17.55 1.43
CA PRO A 398 26.05 18.62 0.71
C PRO A 398 26.56 18.82 -0.73
N GLY A 399 27.87 18.68 -0.97
CA GLY A 399 28.46 18.81 -2.30
C GLY A 399 28.00 17.75 -3.32
N SER A 400 27.34 16.68 -2.88
CA SER A 400 26.72 15.69 -3.78
C SER A 400 25.30 16.05 -4.24
N LEU A 401 24.72 17.15 -3.74
CA LEU A 401 23.43 17.71 -4.15
C LEU A 401 23.60 18.58 -5.42
N THR A 402 23.91 17.95 -6.56
CA THR A 402 24.11 18.68 -7.82
C THR A 402 22.79 19.01 -8.53
N PRO A 403 22.73 20.11 -9.30
CA PRO A 403 21.55 20.48 -10.10
C PRO A 403 21.04 19.33 -10.97
N ASP A 404 21.95 18.58 -11.62
CA ASP A 404 21.59 17.46 -12.51
C ASP A 404 20.92 16.30 -11.77
N ARG A 405 21.36 15.98 -10.54
CA ARG A 405 20.75 14.91 -9.75
C ARG A 405 19.35 15.30 -9.28
N ILE A 406 19.17 16.57 -8.89
CA ILE A 406 17.87 17.13 -8.48
C ILE A 406 16.93 17.23 -9.70
N LYS A 407 17.42 17.70 -10.85
CA LYS A 407 16.70 17.78 -12.13
C LYS A 407 16.25 16.40 -12.61
N LYS A 408 17.17 15.43 -12.69
CA LYS A 408 16.88 14.04 -13.09
C LYS A 408 15.87 13.37 -12.16
N PHE A 409 15.90 13.69 -10.87
CA PHE A 409 14.92 13.18 -9.91
C PHE A 409 13.56 13.87 -10.08
N LEU A 410 13.47 15.18 -9.86
CA LEU A 410 12.19 15.92 -9.80
C LEU A 410 11.46 16.03 -11.14
N LEU A 411 12.16 16.04 -12.27
CA LEU A 411 11.55 16.17 -13.60
C LEU A 411 11.31 14.82 -14.30
N SER A 412 11.69 13.70 -13.67
CA SER A 412 11.42 12.36 -14.19
C SER A 412 9.94 12.17 -14.52
N SER A 413 9.63 11.49 -15.63
CA SER A 413 8.27 11.07 -15.98
C SER A 413 7.80 9.84 -15.18
N SER A 414 8.64 9.28 -14.30
CA SER A 414 8.26 8.17 -13.41
C SER A 414 7.25 8.56 -12.32
N HIS A 415 7.09 9.84 -12.02
CA HIS A 415 6.23 10.32 -10.94
C HIS A 415 5.48 11.59 -11.32
N SER A 416 4.38 11.85 -10.60
CA SER A 416 3.53 13.03 -10.76
C SER A 416 3.22 13.39 -12.24
N PRO A 417 2.80 12.43 -13.09
CA PRO A 417 2.62 12.67 -14.53
C PRO A 417 1.56 13.73 -14.85
N HIS A 418 0.65 13.99 -13.90
CA HIS A 418 -0.41 15.01 -13.99
C HIS A 418 0.06 16.44 -13.64
N ARG A 419 1.34 16.65 -13.29
CA ARG A 419 1.89 17.97 -12.94
C ARG A 419 2.98 18.39 -13.92
N SER A 420 2.86 19.62 -14.44
CA SER A 420 3.89 20.18 -15.33
C SER A 420 5.25 20.25 -14.63
N PRO A 421 6.37 20.19 -15.37
CA PRO A 421 7.72 20.37 -14.82
C PRO A 421 7.84 21.65 -13.96
N LYS A 422 7.20 22.74 -14.42
CA LYS A 422 7.19 24.05 -13.75
C LYS A 422 6.44 24.03 -12.42
N GLU A 423 5.31 23.32 -12.32
CA GLU A 423 4.57 23.15 -11.07
C GLU A 423 5.33 22.25 -10.08
N ARG A 424 5.97 21.18 -10.56
CA ARG A 424 6.80 20.31 -9.73
C ARG A 424 7.96 21.07 -9.10
N LEU A 425 8.66 21.91 -9.89
CA LEU A 425 9.71 22.80 -9.38
C LEU A 425 9.18 23.85 -8.39
N LYS A 426 8.04 24.50 -8.67
CA LYS A 426 7.41 25.46 -7.74
C LYS A 426 7.01 24.81 -6.41
N SER A 427 6.43 23.61 -6.46
CA SER A 427 6.04 22.83 -5.28
C SER A 427 7.26 22.46 -4.44
N ALA A 428 8.32 21.93 -5.07
CA ALA A 428 9.57 21.63 -4.38
C ALA A 428 10.21 22.90 -3.79
N LEU A 429 10.30 23.99 -4.55
CA LEU A 429 10.87 25.26 -4.09
C LEU A 429 10.09 25.86 -2.90
N SER A 430 8.79 25.57 -2.77
CA SER A 430 8.03 25.98 -1.58
C SER A 430 8.31 25.12 -0.35
N LEU A 431 8.69 23.85 -0.50
CA LEU A 431 9.05 22.97 0.61
C LEU A 431 10.50 23.19 1.09
N TRP A 432 11.40 23.56 0.18
CA TRP A 432 12.83 23.71 0.41
C TRP A 432 13.30 25.16 0.63
N ARG A 433 12.41 26.09 1.01
CA ARG A 433 12.84 27.46 1.38
C ARG A 433 13.64 27.41 2.68
N PRO A 434 14.86 27.97 2.77
CA PRO A 434 15.69 27.90 3.98
C PRO A 434 14.95 28.36 5.24
N GLU A 435 14.34 29.55 5.22
CA GLU A 435 13.55 30.11 6.34
C GLU A 435 12.47 29.13 6.84
N GLN A 436 11.55 28.72 5.95
CA GLN A 436 10.42 27.86 6.31
C GLN A 436 10.84 26.44 6.70
N TRP A 437 11.99 25.97 6.20
CA TRP A 437 12.55 24.68 6.56
C TRP A 437 13.19 24.74 7.94
N GLU A 438 13.98 25.79 8.20
CA GLU A 438 14.64 25.98 9.48
C GLU A 438 13.64 26.14 10.62
N ASP A 439 12.66 27.04 10.47
CA ASP A 439 11.61 27.30 11.48
C ASP A 439 10.89 26.02 11.95
N LYS A 440 10.71 25.05 11.04
CA LYS A 440 9.96 23.82 11.30
C LYS A 440 10.82 22.68 11.81
N TRP A 441 12.01 22.48 11.24
CA TRP A 441 12.74 21.21 11.39
C TRP A 441 14.16 21.36 11.97
N ILE A 442 14.77 22.55 12.01
CA ILE A 442 16.17 22.68 12.50
C ILE A 442 16.34 22.29 13.97
N ASN A 443 15.30 22.48 14.77
CA ASN A 443 15.31 22.12 16.19
C ASN A 443 15.31 20.59 16.41
N SER A 444 14.73 19.83 15.47
CA SER A 444 14.77 18.38 15.44
C SER A 444 16.07 17.81 14.86
N VAL A 445 16.92 18.63 14.22
CA VAL A 445 18.23 18.24 13.69
C VAL A 445 19.26 18.15 14.81
N GLU A 446 20.08 17.09 14.79
CA GLU A 446 21.20 16.88 15.69
C GLU A 446 22.13 18.11 15.69
N PRO A 447 22.46 18.69 16.85
CA PRO A 447 23.23 19.95 16.91
C PRO A 447 24.53 19.95 16.11
N SER A 448 25.21 18.80 16.06
CA SER A 448 26.46 18.54 15.31
C SER A 448 26.29 18.66 13.78
N GLU A 449 25.09 18.39 13.24
CA GLU A 449 24.83 18.36 11.79
C GLU A 449 23.98 19.55 11.30
N ARG A 450 23.52 20.45 12.19
CA ARG A 450 22.67 21.59 11.82
C ARG A 450 23.26 22.45 10.70
N GLU A 451 24.54 22.77 10.76
CA GLU A 451 25.22 23.57 9.72
C GLU A 451 25.29 22.83 8.37
N LYS A 452 25.61 21.53 8.41
CA LYS A 452 25.66 20.65 7.23
C LYS A 452 24.29 20.53 6.56
N VAL A 453 23.21 20.46 7.36
CA VAL A 453 21.82 20.43 6.88
C VAL A 453 21.39 21.79 6.32
N ARG A 454 21.62 22.91 7.02
CA ARG A 454 21.35 24.27 6.51
C ARG A 454 22.00 24.53 5.16
N TYR A 455 23.28 24.17 5.03
CA TYR A 455 24.01 24.30 3.78
C TYR A 455 23.39 23.41 2.67
N GLY A 456 23.04 22.16 2.97
CA GLY A 456 22.32 21.29 2.05
C GLY A 456 20.96 21.84 1.58
N VAL A 457 20.15 22.40 2.50
CA VAL A 457 18.86 23.04 2.19
C VAL A 457 19.07 24.24 1.28
N SER A 458 20.09 25.06 1.57
CA SER A 458 20.45 26.23 0.77
C SER A 458 20.87 25.86 -0.66
N VAL A 459 21.69 24.81 -0.81
CA VAL A 459 22.09 24.26 -2.12
C VAL A 459 20.88 23.75 -2.91
N VAL A 460 19.96 23.02 -2.27
CA VAL A 460 18.72 22.55 -2.92
C VAL A 460 17.85 23.73 -3.36
N ALA A 461 17.65 24.73 -2.50
CA ALA A 461 16.88 25.93 -2.81
C ALA A 461 17.46 26.69 -4.01
N GLN A 462 18.78 26.84 -4.07
CA GLN A 462 19.48 27.46 -5.20
C GLN A 462 19.27 26.66 -6.49
N CYS A 463 19.53 25.35 -6.47
CA CYS A 463 19.34 24.47 -7.63
C CYS A 463 17.90 24.54 -8.17
N LEU A 464 16.90 24.53 -7.29
CA LEU A 464 15.49 24.66 -7.65
C LEU A 464 15.17 26.03 -8.29
N GLY A 465 15.76 27.10 -7.78
CA GLY A 465 15.62 28.45 -8.34
C GLY A 465 16.25 28.58 -9.74
N GLU A 466 17.40 27.95 -9.98
CA GLU A 466 18.06 27.90 -11.29
C GLU A 466 17.25 27.07 -12.30
N LEU A 467 16.78 25.88 -11.91
CA LEU A 467 15.93 25.02 -12.75
C LEU A 467 14.59 25.69 -13.10
N LEU A 468 14.00 26.46 -12.18
CA LEU A 468 12.76 27.19 -12.44
C LEU A 468 12.96 28.36 -13.43
N LYS A 469 14.12 29.02 -13.40
CA LYS A 469 14.52 30.02 -14.40
C LYS A 469 14.76 29.37 -15.76
N GLU A 470 15.42 28.22 -15.81
CA GLU A 470 15.65 27.45 -17.04
C GLU A 470 14.31 27.03 -17.69
N ALA A 471 13.41 26.41 -16.92
CA ALA A 471 12.09 26.00 -17.40
C ALA A 471 11.29 27.20 -17.94
N SER A 472 11.32 28.34 -17.25
CA SER A 472 10.57 29.53 -17.67
C SER A 472 11.12 30.21 -18.93
N LYS A 473 12.41 30.02 -19.26
CA LYS A 473 12.98 30.46 -20.55
C LYS A 473 12.52 29.58 -21.71
N LYS A 474 12.39 28.27 -21.48
CA LYS A 474 11.94 27.33 -22.52
C LYS A 474 10.51 27.65 -22.99
N ASP A 475 9.61 27.97 -22.05
CA ASP A 475 8.23 28.41 -22.33
C ASP A 475 8.11 29.71 -23.18
N HIS A 476 9.22 30.36 -23.55
CA HIS A 476 9.25 31.56 -24.41
C HIS A 476 9.93 31.30 -25.78
N HIS A 477 10.26 30.05 -26.11
CA HIS A 477 10.81 29.65 -27.41
C HIS A 477 9.96 28.59 -28.14
N ASP A 478 9.06 27.93 -27.42
CA ASP A 478 7.97 27.12 -27.96
C ASP A 478 6.71 27.99 -28.11
#